data_AF-M5B1G4-F1
#
_entry.id   AF-M5B1G4-F1
#
_cell.length_a   1.000
_cell.length_b   1.000
_cell.length_c   1.000
_cell.angle_alpha   90.00
_cell.angle_beta   90.00
_cell.angle_gamma   90.00
#
_symmetry.space_group_name_H-M   'P 1'
#
loop_
_entity.id
_entity.type
_entity.pdbx_description
1 polymer ?
#
loop_
_entity_poly.entity_id
_entity_poly.type
_entity_poly.pdbx_seq_one_letter_code
_entity_poly.pdbx_strand_id
1 'polypeptide(L)'
;MVMAGERLLDMIKGRGGSDSDYADIVFGTVVSESPLQIQISNQMVLTEAFLNLSEVVTDHKVKMKIDGDTKTVTILNALKKGDGVTMIRQDGGQQFYVLEKTGGDEDG
;
A
#
# COMPACT_ATOMS: atom_id res chain seq x y z
N MET A 1 30.29 30.60 13.27
CA MET A 1 29.69 30.73 11.92
C MET A 1 29.96 29.43 11.21
N VAL A 2 28.95 28.56 11.04
CA VAL A 2 29.14 27.27 10.36
C VAL A 2 29.27 27.53 8.86
N MET A 3 30.29 26.97 8.23
CA MET A 3 30.56 27.17 6.81
C MET A 3 29.49 26.47 5.96
N ALA A 4 29.17 27.01 4.78
CA ALA A 4 28.13 26.46 3.92
C ALA A 4 28.34 24.97 3.57
N GLY A 5 29.60 24.53 3.46
CA GLY A 5 29.96 23.13 3.20
C GLY A 5 29.62 22.17 4.35
N GLU A 6 29.81 22.57 5.61
CA GLU A 6 29.41 21.77 6.78
C GLU A 6 27.89 21.65 6.86
N ARG A 7 27.15 22.73 6.60
CA ARG A 7 25.68 22.66 6.52
C ARG A 7 25.23 21.69 5.43
N LEU A 8 25.90 21.66 4.28
CA LEU A 8 25.59 20.72 3.20
C LEU A 8 25.87 19.27 3.60
N LEU A 9 26.98 18.99 4.27
CA LEU A 9 27.30 17.65 4.77
C LEU A 9 26.29 17.18 5.84
N ASP A 10 25.91 18.06 6.76
CA ASP A 10 24.91 17.76 7.78
C ASP A 10 23.53 17.55 7.17
N MET A 11 23.18 18.27 6.10
CA MET A 11 21.94 18.04 5.36
C MET A 11 21.95 16.70 4.61
N ILE A 12 23.08 16.33 4.01
CA ILE A 12 23.23 15.04 3.31
C ILE A 12 23.19 13.86 4.30
N LYS A 13 23.78 14.00 5.49
CA LYS A 13 23.84 12.95 6.52
C LYS A 13 22.69 12.99 7.53
N GLY A 14 21.91 14.08 7.55
CA GLY A 14 21.00 14.40 8.64
C GLY A 14 19.79 13.49 8.75
N ARG A 15 19.39 12.84 7.65
CA ARG A 15 18.30 11.85 7.69
C ARG A 15 18.83 10.45 8.00
N GLY A 16 19.89 10.01 7.30
CA GLY A 16 20.42 8.64 7.43
C GLY A 16 19.34 7.56 7.14
N GLY A 17 19.71 6.29 7.24
CA GLY A 17 18.76 5.17 7.08
C GLY A 17 19.12 4.20 5.96
N SER A 18 18.56 3.00 6.05
CA SER A 18 18.59 1.95 5.04
C SER A 18 17.56 2.19 3.94
N ASP A 19 17.72 1.55 2.78
CA ASP A 19 16.78 1.67 1.66
C ASP A 19 15.34 1.35 2.08
N SER A 20 15.13 0.50 3.10
CA SER A 20 13.82 0.16 3.63
C SER A 20 13.14 1.24 4.48
N ASP A 21 13.88 2.26 4.91
CA ASP A 21 13.37 3.33 5.76
C ASP A 21 12.66 4.43 4.97
N TYR A 22 12.88 4.49 3.66
CA TYR A 22 12.31 5.52 2.80
C TYR A 22 10.95 5.11 2.25
N ALA A 23 10.11 6.10 1.93
CA ALA A 23 8.89 5.86 1.18
C ALA A 23 9.19 5.34 -0.23
N ASP A 24 8.53 4.27 -0.65
CA ASP A 24 8.75 3.62 -1.94
C ASP A 24 7.48 2.89 -2.43
N ILE A 25 7.42 2.57 -3.72
CA ILE A 25 6.36 1.74 -4.31
C ILE A 25 6.77 0.27 -4.21
N VAL A 26 5.89 -0.54 -3.63
CA VAL A 26 6.14 -1.96 -3.37
C VAL A 26 4.99 -2.78 -3.94
N PHE A 27 5.31 -3.90 -4.56
CA PHE A 27 4.33 -4.85 -5.10
C PHE A 27 4.23 -6.06 -4.18
N GLY A 28 3.06 -6.67 -4.13
CA GLY A 28 2.86 -7.89 -3.37
C GLY A 28 1.68 -8.73 -3.85
N THR A 29 1.55 -9.90 -3.24
CA THR A 29 0.48 -10.87 -3.52
C THR A 29 -0.24 -11.18 -2.22
N VAL A 30 -1.57 -11.17 -2.24
CA VAL A 30 -2.40 -11.52 -1.08
C VAL A 30 -2.30 -13.03 -0.84
N VAL A 31 -1.85 -13.43 0.36
CA VAL A 31 -1.67 -14.85 0.73
C VAL A 31 -2.77 -15.35 1.67
N SER A 32 -3.46 -14.45 2.37
CA SER A 32 -4.60 -14.73 3.26
C SER A 32 -5.55 -13.53 3.33
N GLU A 33 -6.85 -13.78 3.43
CA GLU A 33 -7.91 -12.76 3.52
C GLU A 33 -8.32 -12.46 4.97
N SER A 34 -8.27 -13.46 5.86
CA SER A 34 -8.67 -13.31 7.26
C SER A 34 -7.82 -14.20 8.18
N PRO A 35 -6.86 -13.64 8.93
CA PRO A 35 -6.43 -12.23 8.88
C PRO A 35 -5.74 -11.89 7.55
N LEU A 36 -5.82 -10.62 7.13
CA LEU A 36 -5.23 -10.16 5.88
C LEU A 36 -3.71 -10.28 5.94
N GLN A 37 -3.12 -10.92 4.93
CA GLN A 37 -1.67 -11.03 4.77
C GLN A 37 -1.26 -10.81 3.32
N ILE A 38 -0.20 -10.02 3.13
CA ILE A 38 0.35 -9.67 1.82
C ILE A 38 1.85 -9.99 1.80
N GLN A 39 2.27 -10.77 0.82
CA GLN A 39 3.66 -11.12 0.59
C GLN A 39 4.28 -10.18 -0.43
N ILE A 40 5.42 -9.55 -0.10
CA ILE A 40 6.09 -8.58 -1.01
C ILE A 40 7.40 -9.12 -1.61
N SER A 41 7.97 -10.16 -1.01
CA SER A 41 9.20 -10.82 -1.45
C SER A 41 9.20 -12.28 -1.01
N ASN A 42 10.19 -13.07 -1.40
CA ASN A 42 10.22 -14.53 -1.15
C ASN A 42 10.03 -14.94 0.33
N GLN A 43 10.25 -14.03 1.30
CA GLN A 43 10.15 -14.36 2.73
C GLN A 43 9.45 -13.30 3.59
N MET A 44 9.07 -12.13 3.05
CA MET A 44 8.45 -11.07 3.85
C MET A 44 6.93 -11.06 3.68
N VAL A 45 6.22 -11.34 4.77
CA VAL A 45 4.76 -11.32 4.86
C VAL A 45 4.33 -10.20 5.81
N LEU A 46 3.53 -9.27 5.29
CA LEU A 46 2.91 -8.20 6.06
C LEU A 46 1.59 -8.70 6.62
N THR A 47 1.36 -8.48 7.91
CA THR A 47 0.06 -8.72 8.56
C THR A 47 -0.79 -7.46 8.54
N GLU A 48 -2.10 -7.61 8.74
CA GLU A 48 -3.08 -6.53 8.80
C GLU A 48 -2.67 -5.32 9.67
N ALA A 49 -1.90 -5.53 10.74
CA ALA A 49 -1.42 -4.45 11.61
C ALA A 49 -0.42 -3.48 10.93
N PHE A 50 0.17 -3.87 9.80
CA PHE A 50 1.11 -3.06 9.03
C PHE A 50 0.48 -2.52 7.74
N LEU A 51 -0.80 -2.78 7.50
CA LEU A 51 -1.50 -2.47 6.26
C LEU A 51 -2.58 -1.41 6.51
N ASN A 52 -2.51 -0.33 5.75
CA ASN A 52 -3.56 0.66 5.63
C ASN A 52 -4.20 0.49 4.25
N LEU A 53 -5.48 0.15 4.20
CA LEU A 53 -6.18 -0.12 2.95
C LEU A 53 -6.76 1.16 2.34
N SER A 54 -6.60 1.35 1.03
CA SER A 54 -7.40 2.32 0.29
C SER A 54 -8.85 1.87 0.20
N GLU A 55 -9.77 2.82 0.05
CA GLU A 55 -11.18 2.52 -0.17
C GLU A 55 -11.38 1.63 -1.43
N VAL A 56 -10.52 1.80 -2.44
CA VAL A 56 -10.57 1.07 -3.70
C VAL A 56 -10.35 -0.43 -3.50
N VAL A 57 -9.57 -0.86 -2.50
CA VAL A 57 -9.32 -2.29 -2.24
C VAL A 57 -10.24 -2.89 -1.16
N THR A 58 -11.33 -2.19 -0.85
CA THR A 58 -12.32 -2.60 0.14
C THR A 58 -13.73 -2.55 -0.44
N ASP A 59 -14.65 -3.31 0.18
CA ASP A 59 -16.06 -3.19 -0.15
C ASP A 59 -16.60 -1.87 0.38
N HIS A 60 -17.02 -0.98 -0.53
CA HIS A 60 -17.48 0.35 -0.17
C HIS A 60 -18.77 0.71 -0.89
N LYS A 61 -19.55 1.61 -0.29
CA LYS A 61 -20.86 2.04 -0.79
C LYS A 61 -20.74 3.37 -1.50
N VAL A 62 -21.09 3.40 -2.77
CA VAL A 62 -21.06 4.61 -3.60
C VAL A 62 -22.48 4.99 -4.00
N LYS A 63 -22.77 6.29 -3.99
CA LYS A 63 -24.00 6.83 -4.56
C LYS A 63 -23.79 7.05 -6.06
N MET A 64 -24.51 6.32 -6.89
CA MET A 64 -24.44 6.42 -8.34
C MET A 64 -25.77 6.94 -8.88
N LYS A 65 -25.70 7.79 -9.91
CA LYS A 65 -26.89 8.26 -10.63
C LYS A 65 -27.17 7.29 -11.77
N ILE A 66 -28.27 6.54 -11.69
CA ILE A 66 -28.70 5.56 -12.69
C ILE A 66 -30.08 6.00 -13.16
N ASP A 67 -30.22 6.25 -14.47
CA ASP A 67 -31.48 6.67 -15.10
C ASP A 67 -32.13 7.92 -14.49
N GLY A 68 -31.32 8.85 -13.96
CA GLY A 68 -31.79 10.10 -13.35
C GLY A 68 -31.96 10.04 -11.83
N ASP A 69 -32.05 8.84 -11.25
CA ASP A 69 -32.21 8.61 -9.81
C ASP A 69 -30.87 8.31 -9.13
N THR A 70 -30.70 8.81 -7.90
CA THR A 70 -29.53 8.48 -7.08
C THR A 70 -29.79 7.21 -6.30
N LYS A 71 -29.01 6.16 -6.57
CA LYS A 71 -29.06 4.88 -5.87
C LYS A 71 -27.74 4.62 -5.15
N THR A 72 -27.81 4.03 -3.96
CA THR A 72 -26.62 3.56 -3.25
C THR A 72 -26.31 2.14 -3.72
N VAL A 73 -25.12 1.95 -4.28
CA VAL A 73 -24.63 0.67 -4.78
C VAL A 73 -23.39 0.28 -3.97
N THR A 74 -23.25 -1.00 -3.64
CA THR A 74 -22.02 -1.53 -3.03
C THR A 74 -21.08 -1.97 -4.15
N ILE A 75 -19.88 -1.40 -4.19
CA ILE A 75 -18.80 -1.86 -5.04
C ILE A 75 -18.05 -2.95 -4.28
N LEU A 76 -18.02 -4.15 -4.83
CA LEU A 76 -17.32 -5.30 -4.24
C LEU A 76 -15.91 -5.37 -4.81
N ASN A 77 -14.93 -4.93 -4.04
CA ASN A 77 -13.53 -4.94 -4.46
C ASN A 77 -12.55 -5.29 -3.34
N ALA A 78 -13.04 -5.95 -2.28
CA ALA A 78 -12.19 -6.52 -1.26
C ALA A 78 -11.08 -7.42 -1.84
N LEU A 79 -9.93 -7.42 -1.16
CA LEU A 79 -8.79 -8.26 -1.47
C LEU A 79 -9.11 -9.74 -1.24
N LYS A 80 -8.69 -10.57 -2.19
CA LYS A 80 -8.83 -12.02 -2.20
C LYS A 80 -7.46 -12.67 -2.31
N LYS A 81 -7.35 -13.91 -1.82
CA LYS A 81 -6.12 -14.69 -1.96
C LYS A 81 -5.74 -14.83 -3.44
N GLY A 82 -4.48 -14.54 -3.76
CA GLY A 82 -3.94 -14.56 -5.12
C GLY A 82 -3.93 -13.18 -5.80
N ASP A 83 -4.63 -12.18 -5.27
CA ASP A 83 -4.62 -10.85 -5.86
C ASP A 83 -3.21 -10.21 -5.79
N GLY A 84 -2.77 -9.69 -6.93
CA GLY A 84 -1.64 -8.76 -7.00
C GLY A 84 -2.05 -7.37 -6.53
N VAL A 85 -1.18 -6.71 -5.76
CA VAL A 85 -1.40 -5.37 -5.22
C VAL A 85 -0.20 -4.46 -5.41
N THR A 86 -0.47 -3.16 -5.59
CA THR A 86 0.52 -2.09 -5.45
C THR A 86 0.31 -1.36 -4.14
N MET A 87 1.41 -1.09 -3.46
CA MET A 87 1.45 -0.46 -2.15
C MET A 87 2.48 0.66 -2.12
N ILE A 88 2.26 1.62 -1.22
CA ILE A 88 3.22 2.66 -0.89
C ILE A 88 3.75 2.35 0.51
N ARG A 89 5.04 2.08 0.63
CA ARG A 89 5.71 2.02 1.94
C ARG A 89 5.76 3.42 2.52
N GLN A 90 5.33 3.57 3.77
CA GLN A 90 5.44 4.82 4.49
C GLN A 90 6.87 5.04 4.96
N ASP A 91 7.22 6.31 5.11
CA ASP A 91 8.50 6.71 5.66
C ASP A 91 8.68 6.17 7.10
N GLY A 92 9.87 5.67 7.42
CA GLY A 92 10.13 4.88 8.63
C GLY A 92 9.87 3.38 8.45
N GLY A 93 9.46 2.92 7.26
CA GLY A 93 9.53 1.54 6.81
C GLY A 93 8.55 0.53 7.42
N GLN A 94 7.78 0.92 8.43
CA GLN A 94 6.93 -0.02 9.19
C GLN A 94 5.54 -0.25 8.60
N GLN A 95 4.99 0.70 7.87
CA GLN A 95 3.59 0.69 7.46
C GLN A 95 3.47 0.80 5.94
N PHE A 96 2.45 0.16 5.38
CA PHE A 96 2.21 0.11 3.95
C PHE A 96 0.79 0.55 3.65
N TYR A 97 0.63 1.46 2.69
CA TYR A 97 -0.68 1.87 2.18
C TYR A 97 -0.98 1.08 0.90
N VAL A 98 -2.00 0.23 0.94
CA VAL A 98 -2.43 -0.57 -0.21
C VAL A 98 -3.24 0.32 -1.14
N LEU A 99 -2.66 0.63 -2.30
CA LEU A 99 -3.20 1.62 -3.22
C LEU A 99 -4.30 1.00 -4.10
N GLU A 100 -3.96 -0.06 -4.81
CA GLU A 100 -4.83 -0.70 -5.81
C GLU A 100 -4.46 -2.16 -6.05
N LYS A 101 -5.36 -2.86 -6.73
CA LYS A 101 -5.13 -4.22 -7.25
C LYS A 101 -4.51 -4.11 -8.64
N THR A 102 -3.41 -4.81 -8.91
CA THR A 102 -2.73 -4.78 -10.22
C THR A 102 -3.17 -5.89 -11.16
N GLY A 103 -4.01 -6.81 -10.69
CA GLY A 103 -4.30 -8.08 -11.36
C GLY A 103 -3.37 -9.15 -10.81
N GLY A 104 -3.94 -10.12 -10.09
CA GLY A 104 -3.26 -11.38 -9.79
C GLY A 104 -3.36 -12.30 -11.00
N ASP A 105 -2.40 -13.20 -11.16
CA ASP A 105 -2.37 -14.18 -12.25
C ASP A 105 -3.75 -14.84 -12.43
N GLU A 106 -4.43 -14.49 -13.52
CA GLU A 106 -5.54 -15.27 -14.06
C GLU A 106 -4.97 -16.58 -14.63
N ASP A 107 -4.53 -17.48 -13.77
CA ASP A 107 -4.21 -18.85 -14.15
C ASP A 107 -4.89 -19.82 -13.17
N GLY A 108 -6.17 -20.14 -13.44
CA GLY A 108 -6.89 -21.29 -12.87
C GLY A 108 -8.35 -21.04 -12.50
#